data_AF-A0A223ENC8-F1
#
_entry.id   AF-A0A223ENC8-F1
#
_cell.length_a   1.000
_cell.length_b   1.000
_cell.length_c   1.000
_cell.angle_alpha   90.00
_cell.angle_beta   90.00
_cell.angle_gamma   90.00
#
_symmetry.space_group_name_H-M   'P 1'
#
loop_
_entity.id
_entity.type
_entity.pdbx_description
1 polymer ?
#
loop_
_entity_poly.entity_id
_entity_poly.type
_entity_poly.pdbx_seq_one_letter_code
_entity_poly.pdbx_strand_id
1 'polypeptide(L)'
;MKTFTIRKNLSGFKDSTVLHKAEKNKRRSRSFMKKFLVICLTACSLFLVNLNHPAAEENKAKTESVQFTEAQKSEIAKIQKQILADKKILIEKYVEYGALSKEEADKMVSHFEKHYKMMEEHNFQIPPHRPHTRHMHK
;
A
#
# COMPACT_ATOMS: atom_id res chain seq x y z
N MET A 1 25.99 43.13 -57.11
CA MET A 1 27.35 43.00 -56.52
C MET A 1 27.54 44.13 -55.52
N LYS A 2 28.12 43.83 -54.33
CA LYS A 2 28.45 44.70 -53.16
C LYS A 2 27.30 44.95 -52.16
N THR A 3 27.10 44.10 -51.14
CA THR A 3 27.78 43.92 -49.83
C THR A 3 27.26 44.82 -48.69
N PHE A 4 26.51 44.18 -47.79
CA PHE A 4 26.45 44.28 -46.32
C PHE A 4 27.26 45.40 -45.63
N THR A 5 26.63 46.14 -44.70
CA THR A 5 27.23 46.46 -43.39
C THR A 5 26.13 46.77 -42.36
N ILE A 6 25.95 45.86 -41.40
CA ILE A 6 25.26 46.13 -40.12
C ILE A 6 26.33 46.68 -39.15
N ARG A 7 26.09 47.85 -38.55
CA ARG A 7 26.77 48.26 -37.31
C ARG A 7 25.73 48.44 -36.20
N LYS A 8 25.79 47.53 -35.23
CA LYS A 8 25.37 47.74 -33.83
C LYS A 8 26.22 48.89 -33.26
N ASN A 9 25.68 49.75 -32.40
CA ASN A 9 25.88 49.63 -30.95
C ASN A 9 25.50 50.89 -30.14
N LEU A 10 24.92 50.60 -28.96
CA LEU A 10 25.13 51.22 -27.64
C LEU A 10 24.70 52.68 -27.40
N SER A 11 23.66 52.84 -26.59
CA SER A 11 23.79 53.06 -25.14
C SER A 11 22.38 53.28 -24.56
N GLY A 12 21.95 52.71 -23.44
CA GLY A 12 22.73 52.42 -22.25
C GLY A 12 22.34 53.37 -21.12
N PHE A 13 21.06 53.42 -20.76
CA PHE A 13 20.60 54.04 -19.51
C PHE A 13 19.67 53.06 -18.79
N LYS A 14 20.25 51.99 -18.25
CA LYS A 14 19.56 51.14 -17.28
C LYS A 14 19.65 51.85 -15.93
N ASP A 15 18.53 52.42 -15.51
CA ASP A 15 18.32 53.05 -14.21
C ASP A 15 18.97 52.23 -13.09
N SER A 16 19.97 52.83 -12.45
CA SER A 16 20.72 52.27 -11.31
C SER A 16 19.82 51.91 -10.14
N THR A 17 18.62 52.52 -10.06
CA THR A 17 17.58 52.27 -9.06
C THR A 17 16.92 50.90 -9.21
N VAL A 18 16.71 50.42 -10.45
CA VAL A 18 16.04 49.14 -10.75
C VAL A 18 16.96 47.96 -10.42
N LEU A 19 18.25 48.07 -10.76
CA LEU A 19 19.24 47.04 -10.45
C LEU A 19 19.46 46.90 -8.93
N HIS A 20 19.48 48.01 -8.21
CA HIS A 20 19.69 47.98 -6.75
C HIS A 20 18.49 47.37 -5.99
N LYS A 21 17.27 47.48 -6.54
CA LYS A 21 16.05 46.87 -5.99
C LYS A 21 15.96 45.38 -6.32
N ALA A 22 16.36 44.99 -7.53
CA ALA A 22 16.42 43.58 -7.96
C ALA A 22 17.46 42.78 -7.15
N GLU A 23 18.62 43.35 -6.86
CA GLU A 23 19.64 42.69 -6.03
C GLU A 23 19.20 42.50 -4.58
N LYS A 24 18.59 43.52 -3.96
CA LYS A 24 18.07 43.41 -2.58
C LYS A 24 17.01 42.32 -2.48
N ASN A 25 16.10 42.22 -3.47
CA ASN A 25 15.06 41.20 -3.46
C ASN A 25 15.63 39.78 -3.65
N LYS A 26 16.62 39.61 -4.52
CA LYS A 26 17.32 38.33 -4.74
C LYS A 26 18.18 37.92 -3.53
N ARG A 27 18.81 38.86 -2.81
CA ARG A 27 19.54 38.58 -1.56
C ARG A 27 18.60 38.23 -0.40
N ARG A 28 17.45 38.92 -0.28
CA ARG A 28 16.42 38.66 0.74
C ARG A 28 15.78 37.28 0.55
N SER A 29 15.46 36.89 -0.69
CA SER A 29 14.95 35.55 -1.02
C SER A 29 15.97 34.43 -0.76
N ARG A 30 17.26 34.63 -1.07
CA ARG A 30 18.32 33.66 -0.72
C ARG A 30 18.52 33.49 0.79
N SER A 31 18.41 34.57 1.56
CA SER A 31 18.48 34.50 3.04
C SER A 31 17.26 33.75 3.62
N PHE A 32 16.09 33.96 3.03
CA PHE A 32 14.85 33.29 3.43
C PHE A 32 14.91 31.78 3.15
N MET A 33 15.30 31.36 1.93
CA MET A 33 15.44 29.93 1.59
C MET A 33 16.44 29.20 2.48
N LYS A 34 17.58 29.82 2.82
CA LYS A 34 18.57 29.20 3.74
C LYS A 34 18.02 29.00 5.15
N LYS A 35 17.26 29.97 5.66
CA LYS A 35 16.60 29.86 6.98
C LYS A 35 15.53 28.76 6.97
N PHE A 36 14.75 28.67 5.89
CA PHE A 36 13.78 27.59 5.72
C PHE A 36 14.45 26.21 5.60
N LEU A 37 15.56 26.09 4.87
CA LEU A 37 16.27 24.83 4.70
C LEU A 37 16.90 24.35 6.02
N VAL A 38 17.44 25.26 6.84
CA VAL A 38 17.96 24.93 8.19
C VAL A 38 16.84 24.47 9.13
N ILE A 39 15.67 25.13 9.11
CA ILE A 39 14.51 24.73 9.93
C ILE A 39 14.01 23.33 9.55
N CYS A 40 13.88 23.03 8.24
CA CYS A 40 13.49 21.71 7.77
C CYS A 40 14.48 20.61 8.20
N LEU A 41 15.79 20.86 8.08
CA LEU A 41 16.82 19.91 8.49
C LEU A 41 16.77 19.61 10.00
N THR A 42 16.58 20.62 10.85
CA THR A 42 16.44 20.42 12.30
C THR A 42 15.15 19.70 12.71
N ALA A 43 14.06 19.89 11.97
CA ALA A 43 12.81 19.17 12.22
C ALA A 43 12.91 17.68 11.80
N CYS A 44 13.60 17.38 10.70
CA CYS A 44 13.82 16.00 10.25
C CYS A 44 14.72 15.20 11.20
N SER A 45 15.67 15.83 11.89
CA SER A 45 16.56 15.12 12.84
C SER A 45 15.83 14.58 14.08
N LEU A 46 14.66 15.11 14.44
CA LEU A 46 13.87 14.61 15.58
C LEU A 46 13.10 13.32 15.27
N PHE A 47 13.02 12.90 14.00
CA PHE A 47 12.36 11.66 13.59
C PHE A 47 13.30 10.45 13.45
N LEU A 48 14.62 10.64 13.51
CA LEU A 48 15.60 9.58 13.26
C LEU A 48 16.02 8.79 14.52
N VAL A 49 15.54 9.17 15.71
CA VAL A 49 15.97 8.61 17.01
C VAL A 49 15.18 7.34 17.43
N ASN A 50 14.46 6.69 16.51
CA ASN A 50 13.80 5.40 16.78
C ASN A 50 14.19 4.31 15.76
N LEU A 51 15.48 4.19 15.46
CA LEU A 51 16.06 3.01 14.79
C LEU A 51 16.86 2.16 15.79
N ASN A 52 16.26 1.87 16.95
CA ASN A 52 16.63 0.66 17.67
C ASN A 52 15.92 -0.49 16.95
N HIS A 53 16.60 -1.10 15.98
CA HIS A 53 16.23 -2.42 15.48
C HIS A 53 16.85 -3.43 16.46
N PRO A 54 16.11 -3.95 17.47
CA PRO A 54 16.59 -5.14 18.14
C PRO A 54 16.75 -6.20 17.06
N ALA A 55 17.95 -6.76 16.98
CA ALA A 55 18.22 -7.94 16.17
C ALA A 55 17.08 -8.93 16.42
N ALA A 56 16.44 -9.38 15.34
CA ALA A 56 15.32 -10.29 15.39
C ALA A 56 15.76 -11.59 16.08
N GLU A 57 15.58 -11.68 17.38
CA GLU A 57 15.48 -12.96 18.05
C GLU A 57 14.17 -13.60 17.56
N GLU A 58 14.27 -14.80 17.00
CA GLU A 58 13.14 -15.65 16.66
C GLU A 58 12.39 -16.07 17.94
N ASN A 59 11.71 -15.12 18.58
CA ASN A 59 10.62 -15.43 19.46
C ASN A 59 9.48 -15.90 18.57
N LYS A 60 9.39 -17.22 18.36
CA LYS A 60 8.12 -17.85 17.95
C LYS A 60 7.12 -17.62 19.06
N ALA A 61 6.52 -16.42 19.06
CA ALA A 61 5.39 -16.10 19.89
C ALA A 61 4.36 -17.21 19.65
N LYS A 62 4.16 -18.04 20.66
CA LYS A 62 3.08 -19.02 20.68
C LYS A 62 1.81 -18.18 20.62
N THR A 63 1.23 -18.01 19.44
CA THR A 63 0.00 -17.26 19.25
C THR A 63 -1.05 -17.88 20.14
N GLU A 64 -1.39 -17.20 21.23
CA GLU A 64 -2.46 -17.63 22.14
C GLU A 64 -3.74 -17.76 21.31
N SER A 65 -4.36 -18.94 21.34
CA SER A 65 -5.60 -19.17 20.61
C SER A 65 -6.72 -18.33 21.24
N VAL A 66 -7.08 -17.23 20.59
CA VAL A 66 -8.20 -16.38 21.03
C VAL A 66 -9.51 -17.16 20.91
N GLN A 67 -10.23 -17.32 22.01
CA GLN A 67 -11.58 -17.89 21.96
C GLN A 67 -12.61 -16.79 21.68
N PHE A 68 -13.47 -17.00 20.68
CA PHE A 68 -14.53 -16.06 20.34
C PHE A 68 -15.73 -16.21 21.26
N THR A 69 -16.36 -15.07 21.59
CA THR A 69 -17.66 -15.01 22.26
C THR A 69 -18.78 -15.50 21.33
N GLU A 70 -19.96 -15.82 21.88
CA GLU A 70 -21.12 -16.23 21.07
C GLU A 70 -21.56 -15.15 20.07
N ALA A 71 -21.51 -13.87 20.46
CA ALA A 71 -21.85 -12.76 19.57
C ALA A 71 -20.88 -12.67 18.38
N GLN A 72 -19.58 -12.81 18.63
CA GLN A 72 -18.55 -12.84 17.59
C GLN A 72 -18.71 -14.04 16.66
N LYS A 73 -18.97 -15.24 17.22
CA LYS A 73 -19.22 -16.44 16.40
C LYS A 73 -20.45 -16.27 15.52
N SER A 74 -21.53 -15.67 16.03
CA SER A 74 -22.74 -15.38 15.26
C SER A 74 -22.46 -14.41 14.10
N GLU A 75 -21.69 -13.35 14.35
CA GLU A 75 -21.29 -12.39 13.32
C GLU A 75 -20.44 -13.05 12.23
N ILE A 76 -19.42 -13.83 12.62
CA ILE A 76 -18.58 -14.59 11.68
C ILE A 76 -19.41 -15.58 10.88
N ALA A 77 -20.32 -16.32 11.52
CA ALA A 77 -21.19 -17.27 10.84
C ALA A 77 -22.06 -16.58 9.79
N LYS A 78 -22.62 -15.41 10.10
CA LYS A 78 -23.40 -14.61 9.13
C LYS A 78 -22.57 -14.22 7.92
N ILE A 79 -21.33 -13.74 8.14
CA ILE A 79 -20.40 -13.37 7.06
C ILE A 79 -20.05 -14.60 6.21
N GLN A 80 -19.71 -15.73 6.83
CA GLN A 80 -19.37 -16.97 6.11
C GLN A 80 -20.53 -17.51 5.29
N LYS A 81 -21.78 -17.43 5.80
CA LYS A 81 -22.98 -17.80 5.04
C LYS A 81 -23.17 -16.91 3.80
N GLN A 82 -22.96 -15.60 3.94
CA GLN A 82 -23.05 -14.69 2.81
C GLN A 82 -21.98 -15.01 1.75
N ILE A 83 -20.73 -15.19 2.18
CA ILE A 83 -19.63 -15.57 1.27
C ILE A 83 -19.93 -16.90 0.56
N LEU A 84 -20.51 -17.88 1.25
CA LEU A 84 -20.91 -19.15 0.65
C LEU A 84 -21.99 -18.94 -0.43
N ALA A 85 -22.99 -18.11 -0.16
CA ALA A 85 -24.02 -17.77 -1.14
C ALA A 85 -23.43 -17.07 -2.37
N ASP A 86 -22.58 -16.07 -2.16
CA ASP A 86 -21.91 -15.33 -3.23
C ASP A 86 -21.01 -16.25 -4.08
N LYS A 87 -20.32 -17.20 -3.45
CA LYS A 87 -19.52 -18.23 -4.15
C LYS A 87 -20.37 -19.15 -5.03
N LYS A 88 -21.56 -19.55 -4.57
CA LYS A 88 -22.48 -20.37 -5.37
C LYS A 88 -22.94 -19.61 -6.62
N ILE A 89 -23.36 -18.35 -6.44
CA ILE A 89 -23.76 -17.48 -7.56
C ILE A 89 -22.60 -17.31 -8.56
N LEU A 90 -21.37 -17.09 -8.06
CA LEU A 90 -20.20 -16.96 -8.91
C LEU A 90 -19.94 -18.24 -9.74
N ILE A 91 -20.05 -19.42 -9.12
CA ILE A 91 -19.91 -20.70 -9.82
C ILE A 91 -20.98 -20.86 -10.91
N GLU A 92 -22.24 -20.54 -10.59
CA GLU A 92 -23.33 -20.58 -11.56
C GLU A 92 -23.04 -19.68 -12.77
N LYS A 93 -22.46 -18.49 -12.55
CA LYS A 93 -22.02 -17.62 -13.65
C LYS A 93 -20.91 -18.21 -14.50
N TYR A 94 -19.96 -18.92 -13.90
CA TYR A 94 -18.94 -19.63 -14.69
C TYR A 94 -19.54 -20.76 -15.54
N VAL A 95 -20.57 -21.45 -15.05
CA VAL A 95 -21.32 -22.43 -15.84
C VAL A 95 -22.08 -21.77 -16.98
N GLU A 96 -22.78 -20.66 -16.70
CA GLU A 96 -23.52 -19.87 -17.69
C GLU A 96 -22.62 -19.40 -18.84
N TYR A 97 -21.39 -18.97 -18.53
CA TYR A 97 -20.42 -18.51 -19.52
C TYR A 97 -19.63 -19.64 -20.19
N GLY A 98 -19.91 -20.91 -19.84
CA GLY A 98 -19.24 -22.07 -20.40
C GLY A 98 -17.77 -22.23 -19.96
N ALA A 99 -17.34 -21.50 -18.94
CA ALA A 99 -16.00 -21.60 -18.38
C ALA A 99 -15.83 -22.80 -17.44
N LEU A 100 -16.94 -23.41 -17.01
CA LEU A 100 -16.96 -24.53 -16.09
C LEU A 100 -18.10 -25.50 -16.44
N SER A 101 -17.87 -26.81 -16.32
CA SER A 101 -18.94 -27.80 -16.46
C SER A 101 -19.84 -27.83 -15.22
N LYS A 102 -21.08 -28.33 -15.37
CA LYS A 102 -22.00 -28.52 -14.23
C LYS A 102 -21.44 -29.48 -13.17
N GLU A 103 -20.77 -30.55 -13.61
CA GLU A 103 -20.18 -31.53 -12.68
C GLU A 103 -19.04 -30.93 -11.84
N GLU A 104 -18.22 -30.08 -12.45
CA GLU A 104 -17.19 -29.33 -11.73
C GLU A 104 -17.81 -28.31 -10.77
N ALA A 105 -18.90 -27.64 -11.18
CA ALA A 105 -19.63 -26.70 -10.33
C ALA A 105 -20.13 -27.39 -9.06
N ASP A 106 -20.80 -28.53 -9.21
CA ASP A 106 -21.38 -29.27 -8.10
C ASP A 106 -20.29 -29.73 -7.11
N LYS A 107 -19.13 -30.17 -7.62
CA LYS A 107 -17.98 -30.52 -6.79
C LYS A 107 -17.44 -29.32 -6.02
N MET A 108 -17.31 -28.16 -6.67
CA MET A 108 -16.86 -26.93 -6.02
C MET A 108 -17.83 -26.47 -4.94
N VAL A 109 -19.13 -26.47 -5.23
CA VAL A 109 -20.19 -26.12 -4.27
C VAL A 109 -20.14 -27.05 -3.06
N SER A 110 -20.07 -28.37 -3.29
CA SER A 110 -19.95 -29.37 -2.22
C SER A 110 -18.71 -29.15 -1.35
N HIS A 111 -17.58 -28.82 -1.95
CA HIS A 111 -16.36 -28.49 -1.22
C HIS A 111 -16.52 -27.25 -0.33
N PHE A 112 -17.17 -26.19 -0.84
CA PHE A 112 -17.44 -24.99 -0.05
C PHE A 112 -18.40 -25.23 1.10
N GLU A 113 -19.46 -26.03 0.89
CA GLU A 113 -20.38 -26.41 1.96
C GLU A 113 -19.69 -27.25 3.04
N LYS A 114 -18.87 -28.22 2.63
CA LYS A 114 -18.06 -29.02 3.56
C LYS A 114 -17.12 -28.15 4.38
N HIS A 115 -16.45 -27.19 3.73
CA HIS A 115 -15.57 -26.25 4.42
C HIS A 115 -16.35 -25.40 5.43
N TYR A 116 -17.54 -24.89 5.09
CA TYR A 116 -18.37 -24.14 6.02
C TYR A 116 -18.72 -24.97 7.27
N LYS A 117 -19.15 -26.24 7.09
CA LYS A 117 -19.43 -27.15 8.21
C LYS A 117 -18.21 -27.36 9.11
N MET A 118 -17.05 -27.56 8.52
CA MET A 118 -15.79 -27.71 9.27
C MET A 118 -15.48 -26.44 10.08
N MET A 119 -15.72 -25.25 9.53
CA MET A 119 -15.55 -24.00 10.29
C MET A 119 -16.52 -23.92 11.48
N GLU A 120 -17.78 -24.31 11.27
CA GLU A 120 -18.80 -24.33 12.32
C GLU A 120 -18.43 -25.29 13.46
N GLU A 121 -18.01 -26.52 13.13
CA GLU A 121 -17.53 -27.53 14.09
C GLU A 121 -16.32 -27.05 14.90
N HIS A 122 -15.45 -26.24 14.29
CA HIS A 122 -14.27 -25.65 14.93
C HIS A 122 -14.51 -24.25 15.52
N ASN A 123 -15.77 -23.85 15.75
CA ASN A 123 -16.11 -22.56 16.35
C ASN A 123 -15.52 -21.35 15.60
N PHE A 124 -15.39 -21.47 14.27
CA PHE A 124 -14.81 -20.50 13.35
C PHE A 124 -13.36 -20.11 13.63
N GLN A 125 -12.61 -20.97 14.33
CA GLN A 125 -11.21 -20.71 14.62
C GLN A 125 -10.31 -20.83 13.41
N ILE A 126 -9.32 -19.94 13.34
CA ILE A 126 -8.34 -19.95 12.25
C ILE A 126 -7.40 -21.15 12.47
N PRO A 127 -7.30 -22.08 11.51
CA PRO A 127 -6.40 -23.22 11.64
C PRO A 127 -4.95 -22.74 11.69
N PRO A 128 -4.08 -23.42 12.46
CA PRO A 128 -2.68 -23.03 12.56
C PRO A 128 -2.00 -23.11 11.19
N HIS A 129 -1.26 -22.06 10.82
CA HIS A 129 -0.44 -22.06 9.61
C HIS A 129 0.61 -23.16 9.73
N ARG A 130 0.50 -24.19 8.89
CA ARG A 130 1.54 -25.22 8.76
C ARG A 130 2.57 -24.72 7.74
N PRO A 131 3.88 -24.78 8.04
CA PRO A 131 4.90 -24.45 7.06
C PRO A 131 4.78 -25.41 5.87
N HIS A 132 4.67 -24.87 4.66
CA HIS A 132 4.67 -25.69 3.45
C HIS A 132 6.06 -26.30 3.26
N THR A 133 6.21 -27.60 3.52
CA THR A 133 7.42 -28.33 3.14
C THR A 133 7.48 -28.36 1.62
N ARG A 134 8.54 -27.78 1.05
CA ARG A 134 8.78 -27.85 -0.39
C ARG A 134 9.03 -29.31 -0.75
N HIS A 135 8.06 -29.97 -1.38
CA HIS A 135 8.28 -31.31 -1.90
C HIS A 135 9.30 -31.21 -3.04
N MET A 136 10.55 -31.58 -2.75
CA MET A 136 11.56 -31.82 -3.77
C MET A 136 11.12 -33.07 -4.54
N HIS A 137 10.64 -32.91 -5.77
CA HIS A 137 10.55 -34.03 -6.70
C HIS A 137 11.98 -34.54 -6.94
N LYS A 138 12.22 -35.81 -6.59
CA LYS A 138 13.41 -36.56 -7.01
C LYS A 138 13.25 -37.00 -8.46
#